data_AF-A0A2W4PGK9-F1
#
_entry.id   AF-A0A2W4PGK9-F1
#
_cell.length_a   1.000
_cell.length_b   1.000
_cell.length_c   1.000
_cell.angle_alpha   90.00
_cell.angle_beta   90.00
_cell.angle_gamma   90.00
#
_symmetry.space_group_name_H-M   'P 1'
#
loop_
_entity.id
_entity.type
_entity.pdbx_description
1 polymer ?
#
loop_
_entity_poly.entity_id
_entity_poly.type
_entity_poly.pdbx_seq_one_letter_code
_entity_poly.pdbx_strand_id
1 'polypeptide(L)'
;MGTYDGKLRIEGTEEPPINVVVDLTGDHIKVVAGDVEIAEWTKDEIRITDRPDGSFHVLAEGEEIVLDISDDARFAIELGFRGANPYLRRKIGATLRELEQSGGGLS
;
A
#
# COMPACT_ATOMS: atom_id res chain seq x y z
N MET A 1 8.24 5.27 -7.85
CA MET A 1 8.56 4.09 -7.04
C MET A 1 9.05 4.61 -5.73
N GLY A 2 8.15 4.57 -4.76
CA GLY A 2 8.31 5.16 -3.45
C GLY A 2 8.30 4.12 -2.34
N THR A 3 8.78 4.58 -1.19
CA THR A 3 8.65 3.91 0.10
C THR A 3 7.51 4.55 0.88
N TYR A 4 6.72 3.73 1.55
CA TYR A 4 5.50 4.16 2.25
C TYR A 4 5.53 3.74 3.71
N ASP A 5 5.37 4.71 4.61
CA ASP A 5 5.19 4.44 6.02
C ASP A 5 3.78 3.88 6.29
N GLY A 6 3.72 2.85 7.11
CA GLY A 6 2.46 2.26 7.51
C GLY A 6 2.57 1.41 8.77
N LYS A 7 1.50 0.67 9.02
CA LYS A 7 1.42 -0.32 10.09
C LYS A 7 1.02 -1.67 9.53
N LEU A 8 1.68 -2.71 10.02
CA LEU A 8 1.34 -4.10 9.71
C LEU A 8 0.68 -4.75 10.92
N ARG A 9 -0.38 -5.51 10.67
CA ARG A 9 -0.97 -6.46 11.62
C ARG A 9 -1.26 -7.78 10.91
N ILE A 10 -1.21 -8.89 11.65
CA ILE A 10 -1.65 -10.20 11.14
C ILE A 10 -3.16 -10.28 11.35
N GLU A 11 -3.91 -10.68 10.33
CA GLU A 11 -5.36 -10.81 10.47
C GLU A 11 -5.71 -11.94 11.45
N GLY A 12 -6.62 -11.67 12.38
CA GLY A 12 -7.06 -12.66 13.37
C GLY A 12 -6.17 -12.80 14.61
N THR A 13 -5.11 -12.00 14.76
CA THR A 13 -4.32 -11.93 15.99
C THR A 13 -4.68 -10.71 16.84
N GLU A 14 -4.48 -10.81 18.16
CA GLU A 14 -4.63 -9.69 19.11
C GLU A 14 -3.32 -8.92 19.30
N GLU A 15 -2.31 -9.20 18.49
CA GLU A 15 -1.01 -8.55 18.59
C GLU A 15 -1.10 -7.08 18.16
N PRO A 16 -0.37 -6.17 18.83
CA PRO A 16 -0.37 -4.77 18.45
C PRO A 16 0.25 -4.60 17.05
N PRO A 17 -0.26 -3.64 16.25
CA PRO A 17 0.33 -3.36 14.95
C PRO A 17 1.77 -2.86 15.08
N ILE A 18 2.62 -3.29 14.17
CA ILE A 18 4.03 -2.86 14.08
C ILE A 18 4.19 -1.78 13.02
N ASN A 19 5.06 -0.79 13.28
CA ASN A 19 5.39 0.22 12.27
C ASN A 19 6.27 -0.42 11.19
N VAL A 20 5.94 -0.18 9.93
CA VAL A 20 6.66 -0.73 8.79
C VAL A 20 6.87 0.33 7.71
N VAL A 21 7.90 0.10 6.91
CA VAL A 21 8.10 0.76 5.62
C VAL A 21 7.82 -0.27 4.52
N VAL A 22 6.98 0.11 3.57
CA VAL A 22 6.67 -0.70 2.39
C VAL A 22 7.37 -0.09 1.17
N ASP A 23 8.28 -0.84 0.57
CA ASP A 23 8.99 -0.49 -0.65
C ASP A 23 8.32 -1.19 -1.85
N LEU A 24 7.89 -0.40 -2.83
CA LEU A 24 7.23 -0.87 -4.05
C LEU A 24 8.16 -0.94 -5.27
N THR A 25 9.48 -0.92 -5.09
CA THR A 25 10.48 -0.86 -6.17
C THR A 25 10.47 -2.10 -7.09
N GLY A 26 10.64 -1.86 -8.38
CA GLY A 26 10.51 -2.87 -9.44
C GLY A 26 9.15 -3.58 -9.44
N ASP A 27 9.19 -4.90 -9.54
CA ASP A 27 8.02 -5.77 -9.48
C ASP A 27 7.83 -6.41 -8.10
N HIS A 28 8.51 -5.87 -7.10
CA HIS A 28 8.53 -6.41 -5.74
C HIS A 28 7.77 -5.51 -4.78
N ILE A 29 7.35 -6.12 -3.68
CA ILE A 29 6.79 -5.48 -2.51
C ILE A 29 7.59 -6.00 -1.32
N LYS A 30 8.34 -5.09 -0.69
CA LYS A 30 9.17 -5.42 0.46
C LYS A 30 8.65 -4.67 1.68
N VAL A 31 8.49 -5.39 2.80
CA VAL A 31 8.01 -4.84 4.06
C VAL A 31 9.12 -4.95 5.10
N VAL A 32 9.49 -3.81 5.69
CA VAL A 32 10.61 -3.70 6.62
C VAL A 32 10.14 -3.05 7.93
N ALA A 33 10.56 -3.58 9.08
CA ALA A 33 10.36 -2.99 10.39
C ALA A 33 11.73 -2.63 11.00
N GLY A 34 12.10 -1.35 10.94
CA GLY A 34 13.44 -0.89 11.34
C GLY A 34 14.51 -1.48 10.40
N ASP A 35 15.40 -2.31 10.95
CA ASP A 35 16.47 -2.99 10.18
C ASP A 35 16.12 -4.44 9.80
N VAL A 36 14.89 -4.89 10.11
CA VAL A 36 14.45 -6.27 9.89
C VAL A 36 13.51 -6.34 8.70
N GLU A 37 13.86 -7.14 7.70
CA GLU A 37 12.95 -7.54 6.63
C GLU A 37 11.89 -8.49 7.19
N ILE A 38 10.62 -8.09 7.07
CA ILE A 38 9.48 -8.88 7.52
C ILE A 38 9.03 -9.81 6.42
N ALA A 39 8.93 -9.29 5.20
CA ALA A 39 8.52 -10.05 4.03
C ALA A 39 8.95 -9.39 2.73
N GLU A 40 9.08 -10.20 1.69
CA GLU A 40 9.28 -9.76 0.31
C GLU A 40 8.51 -10.68 -0.62
N TRP A 41 7.73 -10.09 -1.52
CA TRP A 41 6.98 -10.80 -2.54
C TRP A 41 7.12 -10.12 -3.89
N THR A 42 6.97 -10.89 -4.96
CA THR A 42 6.65 -10.31 -6.26
C THR A 42 5.17 -9.90 -6.30
N LYS A 43 4.84 -8.90 -7.12
CA LYS A 43 3.46 -8.36 -7.22
C LYS A 43 2.46 -9.39 -7.77
N ASP A 44 2.91 -10.39 -8.53
CA ASP A 44 2.10 -11.46 -9.09
C ASP A 44 1.87 -12.64 -8.12
N GLU A 45 2.71 -12.79 -7.10
CA GLU A 45 2.56 -13.81 -6.05
C GLU A 45 1.45 -13.49 -5.03
N ILE A 46 1.03 -12.23 -4.95
CA ILE A 46 0.12 -11.76 -3.91
C ILE A 46 -1.17 -11.18 -4.46
N ARG A 47 -2.21 -11.20 -3.63
CA ARG A 47 -3.46 -10.50 -3.92
C ARG A 47 -3.66 -9.40 -2.91
N ILE A 48 -3.79 -8.17 -3.41
CA ILE A 48 -4.08 -7.01 -2.59
C ILE A 48 -5.54 -6.62 -2.80
N THR A 49 -6.25 -6.39 -1.70
CA THR A 49 -7.61 -5.84 -1.68
C THR A 49 -7.68 -4.68 -0.70
N ASP A 50 -8.45 -3.64 -1.02
CA ASP A 50 -8.68 -2.54 -0.09
C ASP A 50 -10.00 -2.74 0.67
N ARG A 51 -10.03 -2.31 1.93
CA ARG A 51 -11.22 -2.37 2.77
C ARG A 51 -11.82 -0.99 3.02
N PRO A 52 -13.13 -0.91 3.33
CA PRO A 52 -13.80 0.36 3.62
C PRO A 52 -13.21 1.13 4.81
N ASP A 53 -12.46 0.46 5.69
CA ASP A 53 -11.74 1.08 6.80
C ASP A 53 -10.43 1.78 6.38
N GLY A 54 -10.05 1.68 5.10
CA GLY A 54 -8.85 2.31 4.55
C GLY A 54 -7.61 1.41 4.52
N SER A 55 -7.70 0.19 5.05
CA SER A 55 -6.59 -0.75 5.07
C SER A 55 -6.47 -1.58 3.79
N PHE A 56 -5.26 -2.07 3.52
CA PHE A 56 -4.96 -3.02 2.44
C PHE A 56 -4.75 -4.41 3.03
N HIS A 57 -5.55 -5.35 2.59
CA HIS A 57 -5.41 -6.76 2.92
C HIS A 57 -4.58 -7.44 1.84
N VAL A 58 -3.44 -8.01 2.23
CA VAL A 58 -2.51 -8.70 1.35
C VAL A 58 -2.57 -10.19 1.69
N LEU A 59 -3.00 -10.99 0.71
CA LEU A 59 -3.00 -12.44 0.80
C LEU A 59 -1.77 -12.98 0.05
N ALA A 60 -0.87 -13.62 0.78
CA ALA A 60 0.36 -14.24 0.28
C ALA A 60 0.53 -15.62 0.92
N GLU A 61 0.80 -16.65 0.12
CA GLU A 61 1.08 -18.02 0.61
C GLU A 61 0.01 -18.62 1.57
N GLY A 62 -1.22 -18.12 1.54
CA GLY A 62 -2.31 -18.55 2.42
C GLY A 62 -2.38 -17.80 3.76
N GLU A 63 -1.51 -16.83 3.99
CA GLU A 63 -1.54 -15.90 5.10
C GLU A 63 -2.09 -14.53 4.66
N GLU A 64 -2.91 -13.92 5.51
CA GLU A 64 -3.47 -12.59 5.29
C GLU A 64 -2.86 -11.60 6.28
N ILE A 65 -2.14 -10.62 5.73
CA ILE A 65 -1.65 -9.48 6.49
C ILE A 65 -2.48 -8.24 6.15
N VAL A 66 -2.57 -7.33 7.10
CA VAL A 66 -3.24 -6.05 6.91
C VAL A 66 -2.24 -4.91 7.05
N LEU A 67 -2.21 -4.06 6.03
CA LEU A 67 -1.38 -2.88 5.93
C LEU A 67 -2.27 -1.63 6.03
N ASP A 68 -2.00 -0.80 7.03
CA ASP A 68 -2.55 0.56 7.14
C ASP A 68 -1.50 1.56 6.65
N ILE A 69 -1.67 2.07 5.44
CA ILE A 69 -0.68 2.90 4.73
C ILE A 69 -1.02 4.37 4.86
N SER A 70 -0.06 5.19 5.30
CA SER A 70 -0.28 6.61 5.57
C SER A 70 -0.63 7.41 4.30
N ASP A 71 0.04 7.12 3.18
CA ASP A 71 -0.24 7.69 1.85
C ASP A 71 -0.88 6.63 0.94
N ASP A 72 -2.04 6.13 1.38
CA ASP A 72 -2.83 5.08 0.74
C ASP A 72 -3.13 5.35 -0.75
N ALA A 73 -3.39 6.61 -1.13
CA ALA A 73 -3.74 6.98 -2.49
C ALA A 73 -2.53 6.89 -3.43
N ARG A 74 -1.37 7.44 -3.04
CA ARG A 74 -0.15 7.30 -3.86
C ARG A 74 0.31 5.85 -3.89
N PHE A 75 0.24 5.14 -2.77
CA PHE A 75 0.51 3.72 -2.71
C PHE A 75 -0.34 2.94 -3.72
N ALA A 76 -1.66 3.16 -3.73
CA ALA A 76 -2.56 2.50 -4.66
C ALA A 76 -2.30 2.87 -6.13
N ILE A 77 -1.93 4.13 -6.42
CA ILE A 77 -1.54 4.56 -7.77
C ILE A 77 -0.28 3.82 -8.23
N GLU A 78 0.77 3.78 -7.41
CA GLU A 78 2.03 3.12 -7.75
C GLU A 78 1.90 1.60 -7.87
N LEU A 79 1.02 1.00 -7.06
CA LEU A 79 0.67 -0.41 -7.17
C LEU A 79 -0.11 -0.72 -8.47
N GLY A 80 -0.63 0.29 -9.17
CA GLY A 80 -1.50 0.11 -10.33
C GLY A 80 -2.87 -0.46 -9.95
N PHE A 81 -3.34 -0.13 -8.74
CA PHE A 81 -4.50 -0.74 -8.12
C PHE A 81 -5.81 -0.40 -8.87
N ARG A 82 -6.45 -1.42 -9.46
CA ARG A 82 -7.67 -1.25 -10.29
C ARG A 82 -8.97 -1.49 -9.52
N GLY A 83 -8.90 -2.17 -8.38
CA GLY A 83 -10.04 -2.65 -7.59
C GLY A 83 -10.56 -1.69 -6.52
N ALA A 84 -10.08 -0.45 -6.48
CA ALA A 84 -10.35 0.48 -5.39
C ALA A 84 -11.85 0.64 -5.07
N ASN A 85 -12.17 0.50 -3.78
CA ASN A 85 -13.45 0.84 -3.20
C ASN A 85 -13.78 2.33 -3.42
N PRO A 86 -15.05 2.76 -3.24
CA PRO A 86 -15.45 4.14 -3.53
C PRO A 86 -14.71 5.20 -2.73
N TYR A 87 -14.26 4.90 -1.50
CA TYR A 87 -13.51 5.83 -0.67
C TYR A 87 -12.10 6.03 -1.23
N LEU A 88 -11.34 4.95 -1.42
CA LEU A 88 -9.99 5.01 -1.96
C LEU A 88 -9.97 5.59 -3.39
N ARG A 89 -10.95 5.24 -4.22
CA ARG A 89 -11.09 5.78 -5.58
C ARG A 89 -11.21 7.31 -5.61
N ARG A 90 -11.92 7.90 -4.63
CA ARG A 90 -12.02 9.36 -4.51
C ARG A 90 -10.66 9.98 -4.15
N LYS A 91 -9.92 9.37 -3.23
CA LYS A 91 -8.57 9.84 -2.83
C LYS A 91 -7.58 9.74 -3.99
N ILE A 92 -7.58 8.61 -4.72
CA ILE A 92 -6.79 8.42 -5.94
C ILE A 92 -7.09 9.54 -6.95
N GLY A 93 -8.37 9.79 -7.23
CA GLY A 93 -8.77 10.83 -8.17
C GLY A 93 -8.33 12.24 -7.74
N ALA A 94 -8.38 12.57 -6.44
CA ALA A 94 -7.87 13.83 -5.92
C ALA A 94 -6.35 13.94 -6.08
N THR A 95 -5.63 12.88 -5.69
CA THR A 95 -4.17 12.80 -5.75
C THR A 95 -3.66 12.94 -7.19
N LEU A 96 -4.29 12.28 -8.16
CA LEU A 96 -3.92 12.41 -9.58
C LEU A 96 -4.05 13.85 -10.08
N ARG A 97 -5.12 14.56 -9.73
CA ARG A 97 -5.31 15.97 -10.11
C ARG A 97 -4.24 16.88 -9.48
N GLU A 98 -3.86 16.63 -8.24
CA GLU A 98 -2.80 17.39 -7.57
C GLU A 98 -1.43 17.15 -8.23
N LEU A 99 -1.13 15.92 -8.63
CA LEU A 99 0.08 15.57 -9.37
C LEU A 99 0.11 16.25 -10.75
N GLU A 100 -1.01 16.27 -11.47
CA GLU A 100 -1.14 16.99 -12.75
C GLU A 100 -0.91 18.50 -12.59
N GLN A 101 -1.47 19.12 -11.55
CA GLN A 101 -1.33 20.55 -11.28
C GLN A 101 0.08 20.94 -10.84
N SER A 102 0.76 20.08 -10.08
CA SER A 102 2.14 20.30 -9.64
C SER A 102 3.17 20.02 -10.75
N GLY A 103 2.87 19.14 -11.71
CA GLY A 103 3.69 18.89 -12.89
C GLY A 103 3.50 19.89 -14.04
N GLY A 104 2.38 20.63 -14.06
CA GLY A 104 2.00 21.57 -15.14
C GLY A 104 2.60 22.98 -15.05
N GLY A 105 3.52 23.25 -14.12
CA GLY A 105 4.11 24.56 -13.87
C GLY A 105 5.28 24.96 -14.79
N LEU A 106 5.39 24.38 -15.98
CA LEU A 106 6.37 24.79 -17.00
C LEU A 106 5.69 24.81 -18.37
N SER A 107 5.12 25.96 -18.72
CA SER A 107 4.87 26.39 -20.09
C SER A 107 4.95 27.91 -20.14
#